data_AF-A0A061BQ36-F1
#
_entry.id   AF-A0A061BQ36-F1
#
_cell.length_a   1.000
_cell.length_b   1.000
_cell.length_c   1.000
_cell.angle_alpha   90.00
_cell.angle_beta   90.00
_cell.angle_gamma   90.00
#
_symmetry.space_group_name_H-M   'P 1'
#
loop_
_entity.id
_entity.type
_entity.pdbx_description
1 polymer ?
#
loop_
_entity_poly.entity_id
_entity_poly.type
_entity_poly.pdbx_seq_one_letter_code
_entity_poly.pdbx_strand_id
1 'polypeptide(L)'
;MGFLVSCLEGSKDLLTHYNDEMPSIIEALKSSIGKGLGVSGFAYAIGKVKSGLQEYERGLDAEVEIVKNAFKQLTESIKTAKSEFNNPILKPLTQQLSDASTRGKFITARANNVDEAVKKLDEHLKGMLTCNVKLLLQAVEGFHRVTEDVEVKHFARAMDTALVSQKQKLNGTVNIGITNLHKTLDVEIGKVGDKIKIMGQQKDAQLNAGDGSD
;
A
#
# COMPACT_ATOMS: atom_id res chain seq x y z
N MET A 1 -28.72 44.05 17.57
CA MET A 1 -28.95 43.45 16.24
C MET A 1 -27.93 43.93 15.20
N GLY A 2 -27.66 45.24 15.08
CA GLY A 2 -26.69 45.76 14.11
C GLY A 2 -25.28 45.16 14.21
N PHE A 3 -24.79 44.95 15.44
CA PHE A 3 -23.53 44.24 15.68
C PHE A 3 -23.53 42.81 15.11
N LEU A 4 -24.54 42.00 15.44
CA LEU A 4 -24.66 40.62 14.93
C LEU A 4 -24.75 40.58 13.40
N VAL A 5 -25.53 41.47 12.78
CA VAL A 5 -25.58 41.60 11.32
C VAL A 5 -24.18 41.92 10.77
N SER A 6 -23.46 42.87 11.37
CA SER A 6 -22.11 43.24 10.93
C SER A 6 -21.14 42.06 11.03
N CYS A 7 -21.21 41.27 12.10
CA CYS A 7 -20.40 40.06 12.25
C CYS A 7 -20.73 39.00 11.19
N LEU A 8 -22.02 38.74 10.94
CA LEU A 8 -22.43 37.75 9.95
C LEU A 8 -22.13 38.19 8.52
N GLU A 9 -22.33 39.48 8.21
CA GLU A 9 -21.95 40.07 6.91
C GLU A 9 -20.44 39.98 6.69
N GLY A 10 -19.63 40.23 7.73
CA GLY A 10 -18.16 40.10 7.66
C GLY A 10 -17.66 38.68 7.36
N SER A 11 -18.44 37.66 7.71
CA SER A 11 -18.12 36.24 7.46
C SER A 11 -19.02 35.59 6.41
N LYS A 12 -19.75 36.39 5.62
CA LYS A 12 -20.82 35.89 4.74
C LYS A 12 -20.36 34.81 3.77
N ASP A 13 -19.19 34.99 3.15
CA ASP A 13 -18.69 34.05 2.13
C ASP A 13 -18.40 32.68 2.76
N LEU A 14 -17.71 32.67 3.91
CA LEU A 14 -17.43 31.45 4.68
C LEU A 14 -18.72 30.78 5.17
N LEU A 15 -19.65 31.57 5.72
CA LEU A 15 -20.92 31.09 6.22
C LEU A 15 -21.79 30.48 5.11
N THR A 16 -21.78 31.08 3.92
CA THR A 16 -22.53 30.61 2.75
C THR A 16 -21.93 29.35 2.19
N HIS A 17 -20.59 29.22 2.17
CA HIS A 17 -19.89 28.04 1.66
C HIS A 17 -20.36 26.73 2.28
N TYR A 18 -20.65 26.73 3.59
CA TYR A 18 -21.12 25.54 4.30
C TYR A 18 -22.62 25.58 4.65
N ASN A 19 -23.33 26.65 4.28
CA ASN A 19 -24.77 26.78 4.48
C ASN A 19 -25.37 27.85 3.54
N ASP A 20 -25.95 27.39 2.44
CA ASP A 20 -26.54 28.23 1.40
C ASP A 20 -27.73 29.08 1.88
N GLU A 21 -28.31 28.78 3.05
CA GLU A 21 -29.40 29.59 3.62
C GLU A 21 -28.90 30.86 4.33
N MET A 22 -27.58 31.02 4.55
CA MET A 22 -27.04 32.15 5.33
C MET A 22 -27.29 33.52 4.75
N PRO A 23 -27.21 33.74 3.43
CA PRO A 23 -27.62 35.01 2.83
C PRO A 23 -29.05 35.41 3.22
N SER A 24 -30.00 34.47 3.16
CA SER A 24 -31.40 34.70 3.50
C SER A 24 -31.62 34.98 4.99
N ILE A 25 -30.90 34.28 5.88
CA ILE A 25 -30.97 34.54 7.33
C ILE A 25 -30.39 35.91 7.68
N ILE A 26 -29.27 36.30 7.06
CA ILE A 26 -28.66 37.62 7.25
C ILE A 26 -29.61 38.72 6.78
N GLU A 27 -30.24 38.55 5.61
CA GLU A 27 -31.22 39.51 5.09
C GLU A 27 -32.45 39.63 5.99
N ALA A 28 -33.00 38.51 6.45
CA ALA A 28 -34.12 38.50 7.40
C ALA A 28 -33.77 39.24 8.70
N LEU A 29 -32.57 38.97 9.25
CA LEU A 29 -32.07 39.63 10.45
C LEU A 29 -31.94 41.14 10.25
N LYS A 30 -31.35 41.58 9.14
CA LYS A 30 -31.19 42.98 8.76
C LYS A 30 -32.54 43.68 8.62
N SER A 31 -33.51 43.03 7.98
CA SER A 31 -34.85 43.57 7.75
C SER A 31 -35.68 43.74 9.03
N SER A 32 -35.30 43.08 10.14
CA SER A 32 -35.97 43.16 11.44
C SER A 32 -35.44 44.29 12.35
N ILE A 33 -34.31 44.91 12.01
CA ILE A 33 -33.69 45.97 12.81
C ILE A 33 -34.54 47.24 12.77
N GLY A 34 -34.78 47.87 13.93
CA GLY A 34 -35.45 49.17 14.03
C GLY A 34 -36.96 49.14 13.83
N LYS A 35 -37.58 47.96 13.66
CA LYS A 35 -39.03 47.82 13.40
C LYS A 35 -39.92 47.70 14.64
N GLY A 36 -39.38 47.88 15.85
CA GLY A 36 -40.18 47.88 17.08
C GLY A 36 -40.83 46.53 17.44
N LEU A 37 -40.29 45.40 16.96
CA LEU A 37 -40.89 44.04 17.09
C LEU A 37 -40.88 43.46 18.52
N GLY A 38 -40.45 44.23 19.53
CA GLY A 38 -40.40 43.81 20.93
C GLY A 38 -39.51 42.58 21.19
N VAL A 39 -39.69 41.98 22.37
CA VAL A 39 -38.89 40.84 22.86
C VAL A 39 -39.12 39.58 22.03
N SER A 40 -40.35 39.32 21.58
CA SER A 40 -40.71 38.13 20.81
C SER A 40 -40.07 38.14 19.42
N GLY A 41 -40.06 39.28 18.72
CA GLY A 41 -39.38 39.42 17.43
C GLY A 41 -37.87 39.28 17.55
N PHE A 42 -37.28 39.79 18.63
CA PHE A 42 -35.86 39.59 18.92
C PHE A 42 -35.53 38.11 19.15
N ALA A 43 -36.30 37.41 20.00
CA ALA A 43 -36.10 35.99 20.27
C ALA A 43 -36.21 35.12 19.00
N TYR A 44 -37.19 35.41 18.14
CA TYR A 44 -37.35 34.72 16.86
C TYR A 44 -36.14 34.91 15.94
N ALA A 45 -35.67 36.15 15.78
CA ALA A 45 -34.56 36.47 14.90
C ALA A 45 -33.23 35.84 15.39
N ILE A 46 -32.98 35.84 16.70
CA ILE A 46 -31.86 35.12 17.31
C ILE A 46 -31.99 33.62 17.10
N GLY A 47 -33.20 33.06 17.22
CA GLY A 47 -33.47 31.65 16.93
C GLY A 47 -33.07 31.26 15.50
N LYS A 48 -33.38 32.10 14.51
CA LYS A 48 -32.98 31.89 13.11
C LYS A 48 -31.46 31.92 12.92
N VAL A 49 -30.78 32.92 13.51
CA VAL A 49 -29.30 32.99 13.46
C VAL A 49 -28.69 31.75 14.10
N LYS A 50 -29.19 31.34 15.27
CA LYS A 50 -28.71 30.12 15.95
C LYS A 50 -28.86 28.90 15.04
N SER A 51 -30.04 28.66 14.48
CA SER A 51 -30.26 27.52 13.58
C SER A 51 -29.33 27.57 12.36
N GLY A 52 -29.12 28.74 11.78
CA GLY A 52 -28.22 28.90 10.65
C GLY A 52 -26.77 28.58 10.96
N LEU A 53 -26.26 29.06 12.10
CA LEU A 53 -24.91 28.77 12.56
C LEU A 53 -24.72 27.29 12.91
N GLN A 54 -25.74 26.64 13.47
CA GLN A 54 -25.71 25.19 13.73
C GLN A 54 -25.65 24.38 12.43
N GLU A 55 -26.35 24.81 11.38
CA GLU A 55 -26.31 24.12 10.10
C GLU A 55 -24.99 24.37 9.35
N TYR A 56 -24.43 25.58 9.46
CA TYR A 56 -23.06 25.87 9.02
C TYR A 56 -22.04 24.93 9.67
N GLU A 57 -22.11 24.75 11.00
CA GLU A 57 -21.20 23.87 11.75
C GLU A 57 -21.30 22.42 11.25
N ARG A 58 -22.53 21.94 11.00
CA ARG A 58 -22.75 20.59 10.43
C ARG A 58 -22.19 20.44 9.01
N GLY A 59 -22.37 21.45 8.15
CA GLY A 59 -21.83 21.44 6.79
C GLY A 59 -20.30 21.40 6.80
N LEU A 60 -19.68 22.22 7.65
CA LEU A 60 -18.22 22.22 7.85
C LEU A 60 -17.72 20.87 8.37
N ASP A 61 -18.37 20.31 9.41
CA ASP A 61 -18.00 19.02 9.97
C ASP A 61 -18.09 17.89 8.93
N ALA A 62 -19.12 17.91 8.07
CA ALA A 62 -19.29 16.93 7.01
C ALA A 62 -18.15 16.97 5.98
N GLU A 63 -17.77 18.16 5.49
CA GLU A 63 -16.67 18.31 4.53
C GLU A 63 -15.31 17.96 5.16
N VAL A 64 -15.08 18.36 6.42
CA VAL A 64 -13.88 17.97 7.17
C VAL A 64 -13.79 16.45 7.34
N GLU A 65 -14.91 15.79 7.62
CA GLU A 65 -14.95 14.33 7.78
C GLU A 65 -14.72 13.59 6.45
N ILE A 66 -15.19 14.14 5.32
CA ILE A 66 -14.86 13.64 3.98
C ILE A 66 -13.34 13.68 3.75
N VAL A 67 -12.70 14.82 4.05
CA VAL A 67 -11.24 14.98 3.91
C VAL A 67 -10.48 14.00 4.81
N LYS A 68 -10.86 13.89 6.09
CA LYS A 68 -10.27 12.93 7.04
C LYS A 68 -10.35 11.50 6.54
N ASN A 69 -11.52 11.10 6.03
CA ASN A 69 -11.72 9.75 5.52
C ASN A 69 -10.90 9.47 4.26
N ALA A 70 -10.76 10.44 3.36
CA ALA A 70 -9.89 10.32 2.20
C ALA A 70 -8.42 10.08 2.62
N PHE A 71 -7.90 10.87 3.56
CA PHE A 71 -6.55 10.68 4.10
C PHE A 71 -6.35 9.35 4.81
N LYS A 72 -7.35 8.91 5.60
CA LYS A 72 -7.33 7.61 6.29
C LYS A 72 -7.20 6.47 5.29
N GLN A 73 -8.04 6.44 4.26
CA GLN A 73 -8.03 5.40 3.23
C GLN A 73 -6.71 5.36 2.45
N LEU A 74 -6.15 6.54 2.12
CA LEU A 74 -4.84 6.62 1.49
C LEU A 74 -3.73 6.07 2.39
N THR A 75 -3.73 6.46 3.66
CA THR A 75 -2.77 5.99 4.65
C THR A 75 -2.82 4.47 4.82
N GLU A 76 -4.02 3.91 4.91
CA GLU A 76 -4.22 2.46 4.96
C GLU A 76 -3.69 1.76 3.70
N SER A 77 -3.95 2.33 2.52
CA SER A 77 -3.46 1.79 1.24
C SER A 77 -1.93 1.75 1.18
N ILE A 78 -1.26 2.83 1.63
CA ILE A 78 0.19 2.91 1.69
C ILE A 78 0.76 1.90 2.71
N LYS A 79 0.13 1.78 3.89
CA LYS A 79 0.54 0.81 4.92
C LYS A 79 0.44 -0.63 4.42
N THR A 80 -0.66 -0.98 3.76
CA THR A 80 -0.84 -2.32 3.18
C THR A 80 0.22 -2.61 2.13
N ALA A 81 0.45 -1.69 1.18
CA ALA A 81 1.48 -1.87 0.17
C ALA A 81 2.88 -2.04 0.79
N LYS A 82 3.22 -1.21 1.80
CA LYS A 82 4.49 -1.33 2.51
C LYS A 82 4.65 -2.67 3.21
N SER A 83 3.61 -3.18 3.87
CA SER A 83 3.62 -4.49 4.52
C SER A 83 3.84 -5.61 3.51
N GLU A 84 3.14 -5.56 2.37
CA GLU A 84 3.27 -6.55 1.29
C GLU A 84 4.69 -6.59 0.71
N PHE A 85 5.33 -5.43 0.49
CA PHE A 85 6.69 -5.37 -0.05
C PHE A 85 7.78 -5.74 0.97
N ASN A 86 7.51 -5.62 2.27
CA ASN A 86 8.48 -5.95 3.31
C ASN A 86 8.53 -7.45 3.65
N ASN A 87 7.53 -8.23 3.23
CA ASN A 87 7.52 -9.67 3.48
C ASN A 87 8.38 -10.40 2.43
N PRO A 88 9.13 -11.46 2.80
CA PRO A 88 9.93 -12.21 1.85
C PRO A 88 9.06 -12.78 0.72
N ILE A 89 9.21 -12.26 -0.50
CA ILE A 89 8.38 -12.67 -1.62
C ILE A 89 9.08 -13.81 -2.37
N LEU A 90 8.53 -15.02 -2.30
CA LEU A 90 8.96 -16.20 -3.08
C LEU A 90 8.47 -16.17 -4.54
N LYS A 91 8.25 -14.97 -5.09
CA LYS A 91 7.72 -14.78 -6.45
C LYS A 91 8.80 -14.20 -7.36
N PRO A 92 8.74 -14.45 -8.68
CA PRO A 92 9.56 -13.75 -9.67
C PRO A 92 9.46 -12.23 -9.52
N LEU A 93 10.56 -11.50 -9.72
CA LEU A 93 10.63 -10.04 -9.65
C LEU A 93 9.63 -9.38 -10.61
N THR A 94 9.40 -9.99 -11.76
CA THR A 94 8.36 -9.55 -12.71
C THR A 94 6.97 -9.54 -12.11
N GLN A 95 6.62 -10.55 -11.32
CA GLN A 95 5.35 -10.62 -10.62
C GLN A 95 5.29 -9.60 -9.47
N GLN A 96 6.38 -9.45 -8.71
CA GLN A 96 6.48 -8.44 -7.65
C GLN A 96 6.27 -7.02 -8.20
N LEU A 97 6.88 -6.71 -9.35
CA LEU A 97 6.73 -5.42 -10.02
C LEU A 97 5.32 -5.20 -10.57
N SER A 98 4.67 -6.24 -11.08
CA SER A 98 3.26 -6.20 -11.50
C SER A 98 2.31 -5.93 -10.34
N ASP A 99 2.54 -6.61 -9.21
CA ASP A 99 1.79 -6.38 -7.96
C ASP A 99 2.01 -4.93 -7.49
N ALA A 100 3.25 -4.43 -7.55
CA ALA A 100 3.59 -3.06 -7.20
C ALA A 100 2.94 -2.00 -8.10
N SER A 101 2.91 -2.22 -9.42
CA SER A 101 2.21 -1.36 -10.38
C SER A 101 0.72 -1.28 -10.07
N THR A 102 0.08 -2.43 -9.77
CA THR A 102 -1.33 -2.49 -9.40
C THR A 102 -1.61 -1.67 -8.14
N ARG A 103 -0.74 -1.79 -7.12
CA ARG A 103 -0.82 -0.96 -5.90
C ARG A 103 -0.58 0.51 -6.19
N GLY A 104 0.39 0.85 -7.04
CA GLY A 104 0.67 2.21 -7.46
C GLY A 104 -0.55 2.91 -8.07
N LYS A 105 -1.29 2.22 -8.95
CA LYS A 105 -2.55 2.73 -9.52
C LYS A 105 -3.59 3.01 -8.44
N PHE A 106 -3.77 2.07 -7.51
CA PHE A 106 -4.75 2.22 -6.44
C PHE A 106 -4.41 3.38 -5.48
N ILE A 107 -3.14 3.50 -5.07
CA ILE A 107 -2.67 4.59 -4.22
C ILE A 107 -2.81 5.94 -4.95
N THR A 108 -2.53 5.99 -6.25
CA THR A 108 -2.73 7.19 -7.10
C THR A 108 -4.19 7.62 -7.09
N ALA A 109 -5.12 6.70 -7.32
CA ALA A 109 -6.55 7.01 -7.26
C ALA A 109 -6.97 7.54 -5.88
N ARG A 110 -6.46 6.97 -4.78
CA ARG A 110 -6.73 7.45 -3.42
C ARG A 110 -6.13 8.83 -3.14
N ALA A 111 -4.95 9.13 -3.67
CA ALA A 111 -4.32 10.44 -3.55
C ALA A 111 -5.12 11.51 -4.32
N ASN A 112 -5.63 11.18 -5.50
CA ASN A 112 -6.52 12.07 -6.25
C ASN A 112 -7.84 12.33 -5.50
N ASN A 113 -8.40 11.31 -4.82
CA ASN A 113 -9.59 11.52 -4.00
C ASN A 113 -9.33 12.50 -2.82
N VAL A 114 -8.12 12.50 -2.25
CA VAL A 114 -7.72 13.49 -1.24
C VAL A 114 -7.69 14.89 -1.85
N ASP A 115 -7.08 15.05 -3.03
CA ASP A 115 -7.03 16.33 -3.73
C ASP A 115 -8.44 16.88 -4.04
N GLU A 116 -9.33 16.04 -4.55
CA GLU A 116 -10.73 16.39 -4.82
C GLU A 116 -11.50 16.74 -3.54
N ALA A 117 -11.26 16.03 -2.43
CA ALA A 117 -11.89 16.35 -1.15
C ALA A 117 -11.41 17.72 -0.61
N VAL A 118 -10.11 18.02 -0.71
CA VAL A 118 -9.56 19.29 -0.24
C VAL A 118 -10.04 20.48 -1.07
N LYS A 119 -10.31 20.28 -2.37
CA LYS A 119 -10.88 21.34 -3.24
C LYS A 119 -12.28 21.81 -2.82
N LYS A 120 -13.01 21.02 -2.03
CA LYS A 120 -14.35 21.37 -1.53
C LYS A 120 -14.33 22.24 -0.27
N LEU A 121 -13.20 22.33 0.41
CA LEU A 121 -13.05 23.21 1.56
C LEU A 121 -13.04 24.68 1.12
N ASP A 122 -13.32 25.57 2.07
CA ASP A 122 -13.10 27.00 1.88
C ASP A 122 -11.63 27.32 1.57
N GLU A 123 -11.39 28.45 0.93
CA GLU A 123 -10.05 28.83 0.45
C GLU A 123 -8.98 28.90 1.55
N HIS A 124 -9.36 29.21 2.80
CA HIS A 124 -8.41 29.23 3.90
C HIS A 124 -7.96 27.81 4.26
N LEU A 125 -8.90 26.90 4.53
CA LEU A 125 -8.57 25.50 4.87
C LEU A 125 -7.90 24.76 3.71
N LYS A 126 -8.38 24.97 2.48
CA LYS A 126 -7.74 24.47 1.25
C LYS A 126 -6.30 24.98 1.12
N GLY A 127 -6.07 26.27 1.37
CA GLY A 127 -4.74 26.88 1.34
C GLY A 127 -3.77 26.22 2.32
N MET A 128 -4.23 25.88 3.53
CA MET A 128 -3.42 25.18 4.54
C MET A 128 -2.98 23.77 4.11
N LEU A 129 -3.77 23.09 3.28
CA LEU A 129 -3.52 21.71 2.87
C LEU A 129 -2.85 21.58 1.49
N THR A 130 -2.99 22.59 0.63
CA THR A 130 -2.56 22.55 -0.78
C THR A 130 -1.13 22.09 -0.97
N CYS A 131 -0.17 22.64 -0.21
CA CYS A 131 1.24 22.27 -0.35
C CYS A 131 1.49 20.81 0.02
N ASN A 132 0.89 20.34 1.13
CA ASN A 132 1.05 18.97 1.60
C ASN A 132 0.42 17.96 0.63
N VAL A 133 -0.77 18.27 0.10
CA VAL A 133 -1.43 17.44 -0.93
C VAL A 133 -0.60 17.38 -2.21
N LYS A 134 -0.01 18.49 -2.65
CA LYS A 134 0.86 18.51 -3.82
C LYS A 134 2.10 17.63 -3.65
N LEU A 135 2.77 17.71 -2.50
CA LEU A 135 3.92 16.85 -2.19
C LEU A 135 3.52 15.37 -2.15
N LEU A 136 2.37 15.06 -1.57
CA LEU A 136 1.80 13.73 -1.54
C LEU A 136 1.53 13.18 -2.95
N LEU A 137 0.88 13.97 -3.81
CA LEU A 137 0.62 13.59 -5.21
C LEU A 137 1.93 13.31 -5.95
N GLN A 138 2.93 14.19 -5.83
CA GLN A 138 4.25 13.99 -6.44
C GLN A 138 4.92 12.69 -5.98
N ALA A 139 4.86 12.37 -4.68
CA ALA A 139 5.44 11.14 -4.15
C ALA A 139 4.73 9.89 -4.71
N VAL A 140 3.41 9.92 -4.78
CA VAL A 140 2.59 8.81 -5.30
C VAL A 140 2.78 8.62 -6.80
N GLU A 141 2.83 9.70 -7.57
CA GLU A 141 3.17 9.68 -9.00
C GLU A 141 4.58 9.14 -9.24
N GLY A 142 5.55 9.56 -8.42
CA GLY A 142 6.91 9.05 -8.47
C GLY A 142 6.96 7.54 -8.26
N PHE A 143 6.25 7.03 -7.25
CA PHE A 143 6.11 5.60 -7.01
C PHE A 143 5.48 4.88 -8.21
N HIS A 144 4.33 5.38 -8.70
CA HIS A 144 3.65 4.79 -9.84
C HIS A 144 4.54 4.74 -11.10
N ARG A 145 5.24 5.84 -11.40
CA ARG A 145 6.14 5.94 -12.55
C ARG A 145 7.25 4.89 -12.50
N VAL A 146 7.90 4.70 -11.35
CA VAL A 146 8.95 3.69 -11.18
C VAL A 146 8.42 2.28 -11.38
N THR A 147 7.20 1.98 -10.90
CA THR A 147 6.59 0.65 -11.09
C THR A 147 6.21 0.36 -12.55
N GLU A 148 6.01 1.40 -13.36
CA GLU A 148 5.67 1.27 -14.77
C GLU A 148 6.89 1.39 -15.69
N ASP A 149 8.07 1.72 -15.14
CA ASP A 149 9.29 1.97 -15.88
C ASP A 149 9.75 0.76 -16.71
N VAL A 150 10.07 1.01 -17.97
CA VAL A 150 10.41 -0.03 -18.95
C VAL A 150 11.75 -0.68 -18.64
N GLU A 151 12.73 0.10 -18.19
CA GLU A 151 14.05 -0.41 -17.84
C GLU A 151 13.96 -1.28 -16.58
N VAL A 152 13.22 -0.83 -15.56
CA VAL A 152 12.98 -1.62 -14.34
C VAL A 152 12.29 -2.95 -14.68
N LYS A 153 11.28 -2.93 -15.57
CA LYS A 153 10.62 -4.15 -16.06
C LYS A 153 11.58 -5.06 -16.82
N HIS A 154 12.47 -4.50 -17.64
CA HIS A 154 13.46 -5.26 -18.38
C HIS A 154 14.46 -5.94 -17.43
N PHE A 155 15.00 -5.21 -16.46
CA PHE A 155 15.91 -5.75 -15.45
C PHE A 155 15.26 -6.85 -14.62
N ALA A 156 14.00 -6.68 -14.19
CA ALA A 156 13.27 -7.71 -13.47
C ALA A 156 13.17 -9.02 -14.27
N ARG A 157 12.85 -8.94 -15.57
CA ARG A 157 12.80 -10.12 -16.46
C ARG A 157 14.16 -10.79 -16.64
N ALA A 158 15.21 -9.99 -16.84
CA ALA A 158 16.56 -10.50 -17.03
C ALA A 158 17.05 -11.24 -15.78
N MET A 159 16.81 -10.68 -14.59
CA MET A 159 17.16 -11.30 -13.31
C MET A 159 16.37 -12.59 -13.05
N ASP A 160 15.06 -12.60 -13.28
CA ASP A 160 14.24 -13.82 -13.16
C ASP A 160 14.78 -14.94 -14.07
N THR A 161 15.12 -14.60 -15.32
CA THR A 161 15.67 -15.55 -16.28
C THR A 161 17.03 -16.09 -15.83
N ALA A 162 17.93 -15.21 -15.36
CA ALA A 162 19.24 -15.58 -14.89
C ALA A 162 19.19 -16.49 -13.65
N LEU A 163 18.29 -16.21 -12.70
CA LEU A 163 18.09 -17.02 -11.50
C LEU A 163 17.56 -18.42 -11.83
N VAL A 164 16.60 -18.53 -12.74
CA VAL A 164 16.10 -19.84 -13.21
C VAL A 164 17.21 -20.64 -13.88
N SER A 165 18.00 -19.99 -14.76
CA SER A 165 19.12 -20.63 -15.46
C SER A 165 20.20 -21.11 -14.47
N GLN A 166 20.58 -20.29 -13.50
CA GLN A 166 21.54 -20.68 -12.46
C GLN A 166 21.03 -21.86 -11.63
N LYS A 167 19.75 -21.86 -11.24
CA LYS A 167 19.15 -22.98 -10.50
C LYS A 167 19.22 -24.28 -11.30
N GLN A 168 18.89 -24.24 -12.60
CA GLN A 168 18.99 -25.40 -13.47
C GLN A 168 20.44 -25.89 -13.61
N LYS A 169 21.39 -24.98 -13.79
CA LYS A 169 22.82 -25.30 -13.88
C LYS A 169 23.36 -25.94 -12.59
N LEU A 170 22.97 -25.39 -11.44
CA LEU A 170 23.35 -25.94 -10.12
C LEU A 170 22.79 -27.35 -9.94
N ASN A 171 21.49 -27.55 -10.21
CA ASN A 171 20.86 -28.87 -10.13
C ASN A 171 21.53 -29.88 -11.07
N GLY A 172 21.86 -29.49 -12.30
CA GLY A 172 22.59 -30.34 -13.23
C GLY A 172 23.97 -30.73 -12.71
N THR A 173 24.72 -29.76 -12.17
CA THR A 173 26.05 -29.98 -11.59
C THR A 173 25.99 -30.94 -10.39
N VAL A 174 25.03 -30.73 -9.49
CA VAL A 174 24.81 -31.59 -8.33
C VAL A 174 24.46 -33.02 -8.76
N ASN A 175 23.55 -33.18 -9.73
CA ASN A 175 23.14 -34.51 -10.22
C ASN A 175 24.30 -35.26 -10.89
N ILE A 176 25.15 -34.58 -11.66
CA ILE A 176 26.37 -35.17 -12.22
C ILE A 176 27.31 -35.61 -11.09
N GLY A 177 27.50 -34.76 -10.08
CA GLY A 177 28.30 -35.09 -8.89
C GLY A 177 27.80 -36.34 -8.17
N ILE A 178 26.49 -36.42 -7.91
CA ILE A 178 25.83 -37.58 -7.28
C ILE A 178 26.04 -38.84 -8.14
N THR A 179 25.84 -38.73 -9.46
CA THR A 179 26.00 -39.86 -10.38
C THR A 179 27.44 -40.38 -10.38
N ASN A 180 28.42 -39.48 -10.40
CA ASN A 180 29.83 -39.86 -10.36
C ASN A 180 30.22 -40.48 -9.01
N LEU A 181 29.67 -39.98 -7.91
CA LEU A 181 29.86 -40.55 -6.58
C LEU A 181 29.31 -41.98 -6.52
N HIS A 182 28.08 -42.22 -6.99
CA HIS A 182 27.52 -43.57 -7.04
C HIS A 182 28.38 -44.52 -7.88
N LYS A 183 28.78 -44.11 -9.09
CA LYS A 183 29.66 -44.93 -9.95
C LYS A 183 30.97 -45.29 -9.26
N THR A 184 31.57 -44.34 -8.53
CA THR A 184 32.83 -44.58 -7.82
C THR A 184 32.63 -45.55 -6.66
N LEU A 185 31.57 -45.37 -5.88
CA LEU A 185 31.22 -46.26 -4.78
C LEU A 185 30.92 -47.68 -5.27
N ASP A 186 30.16 -47.85 -6.36
CA ASP A 186 29.86 -49.17 -6.93
C ASP A 186 31.13 -49.93 -7.34
N VAL A 187 32.08 -49.23 -7.97
CA VAL A 187 33.37 -49.80 -8.36
C VAL A 187 34.18 -50.22 -7.14
N GLU A 188 34.29 -49.36 -6.13
CA GLU A 188 35.10 -49.66 -4.93
C GLU A 188 34.46 -50.76 -4.07
N ILE A 189 33.14 -50.77 -3.93
CA ILE A 189 32.40 -51.85 -3.24
C ILE A 189 32.58 -53.18 -3.99
N GLY A 190 32.50 -53.16 -5.33
CA GLY A 190 32.76 -54.35 -6.16
C GLY A 190 34.15 -54.93 -5.91
N LYS A 191 35.20 -54.09 -5.90
CA LYS A 191 36.58 -54.52 -5.60
C LYS A 191 36.72 -55.14 -4.21
N VAL A 192 36.01 -54.60 -3.21
CA VAL A 192 36.00 -55.19 -1.86
C VAL A 192 35.32 -56.56 -1.87
N GLY A 193 34.19 -56.68 -2.55
CA GLY A 193 33.48 -57.96 -2.72
C GLY A 193 34.36 -59.03 -3.39
N ASP A 194 35.07 -58.67 -4.46
CA ASP A 194 35.99 -59.57 -5.16
C ASP A 194 37.14 -60.03 -4.26
N LYS A 195 37.75 -59.12 -3.48
CA LYS A 195 38.79 -59.48 -2.51
C LYS A 195 38.29 -60.44 -1.45
N ILE A 196 37.10 -60.21 -0.90
CA ILE A 196 36.49 -61.11 0.10
C ILE A 196 36.28 -62.51 -0.51
N LYS A 197 35.80 -62.58 -1.76
CA LYS A 197 35.60 -63.85 -2.47
C LYS A 197 36.91 -64.62 -2.66
N ILE A 198 37.97 -63.93 -3.08
CA ILE A 198 39.32 -64.53 -3.24
C ILE A 198 39.82 -65.07 -1.89
N MET A 199 39.69 -64.28 -0.81
CA MET A 199 40.08 -64.72 0.53
C MET A 199 39.30 -65.94 1.00
N GLY A 200 37.99 -66.01 0.71
CA GLY A 200 37.18 -67.19 1.00
C GLY A 200 37.67 -68.43 0.27
N GLN A 201 37.92 -68.33 -1.04
CA GLN A 201 38.46 -69.42 -1.85
C GLN A 201 39.83 -69.91 -1.36
N GLN A 202 40.71 -68.99 -0.97
CA GLN A 202 42.02 -69.32 -0.41
C GLN A 202 41.89 -70.08 0.92
N LYS A 203 40.97 -69.65 1.79
CA LYS A 203 40.68 -70.34 3.05
C LYS A 203 40.16 -71.75 2.80
N ASP A 204 39.19 -71.92 1.90
CA ASP A 204 38.59 -73.23 1.61
C ASP A 204 39.63 -74.20 1.01
N ALA A 205 40.51 -73.70 0.13
CA ALA A 205 41.61 -74.48 -0.41
C ALA A 205 42.61 -74.95 0.67
N GLN A 206 42.90 -74.09 1.66
CA GLN A 206 43.77 -74.46 2.78
C GLN A 206 43.15 -75.52 3.70
N LEU A 207 41.84 -75.46 3.94
CA LEU A 207 41.13 -76.45 4.74
C LEU A 207 41.07 -77.81 4.05
N ASN A 208 40.77 -77.84 2.74
CA ASN A 208 40.69 -79.09 1.97
C ASN A 208 42.06 -79.75 1.73
N ALA A 209 43.16 -78.97 1.73
CA ALA A 209 44.53 -79.51 1.65
C ALA A 209 45.01 -80.14 2.98
N GLY A 210 44.39 -79.78 4.12
CA GLY A 210 44.68 -80.35 5.43
C GLY A 210 44.04 -81.71 5.68
N ASP A 211 42.84 -81.96 5.14
CA ASP A 211 42.07 -83.22 5.32
C ASP A 211 42.56 -84.39 4.43
N GLY A 212 43.54 -84.16 3.54
CA GLY A 212 44.13 -85.19 2.67
C GLY A 212 45.46 -85.77 3.17
N SER A 213 45.87 -85.42 4.40
CA SER A 213 47.10 -85.89 5.04
C SER A 213 46.79 -86.68 6.30
N ASP A 214 46.15 -87.84 6.15
CA ASP A 214 46.14 -88.94 7.12
C ASP A 214 46.22 -90.28 6.37
#